data_AF-A0A7K0DF22-F1
#
_entry.id   AF-A0A7K0DF22-F1
#
_cell.length_a   1.000
_cell.length_b   1.000
_cell.length_c   1.000
_cell.angle_alpha   90.00
_cell.angle_beta   90.00
_cell.angle_gamma   90.00
#
_symmetry.space_group_name_H-M   'P 1'
#
loop_
_entity.id
_entity.type
_entity.pdbx_description
1 polymer ?
#
loop_
_entity_poly.entity_id
_entity_poly.type
_entity_poly.pdbx_seq_one_letter_code
_entity_poly.pdbx_strand_id
1 'polypeptide(L)' 'MPDNTFHDHPSHPLPPSDMHAVINSSVHAHCTFETCAMIRACWTTLIEFGHPHPSDPPEQCPICSPAQT' A
#
# COMPACT_ATOMS: atom_id res chain seq x y z
N MET A 1 -3.47 -13.75 -21.10
CA MET A 1 -4.65 -13.56 -20.25
C MET A 1 -4.49 -12.20 -19.58
N PRO A 2 -5.37 -11.21 -19.79
CA PRO A 2 -5.29 -10.01 -18.98
C PRO A 2 -5.64 -10.42 -17.55
N ASP A 3 -4.69 -10.20 -16.66
CA ASP A 3 -4.80 -10.44 -15.23
C ASP A 3 -6.02 -9.68 -14.71
N ASN A 4 -7.10 -10.40 -14.40
CA ASN A 4 -8.41 -9.82 -14.08
C ASN A 4 -8.48 -9.34 -12.63
N THR A 5 -7.34 -8.84 -12.13
CA THR A 5 -7.22 -8.32 -10.77
C THR A 5 -8.10 -7.09 -10.67
N PHE A 6 -9.14 -7.20 -9.85
CA PHE A 6 -10.07 -6.11 -9.60
C PHE A 6 -9.33 -5.00 -8.86
N HIS A 7 -8.96 -3.93 -9.58
CA HIS A 7 -8.32 -2.73 -9.03
C HIS A 7 -9.34 -1.76 -8.42
N ASP A 8 -10.44 -2.26 -7.87
CA ASP A 8 -11.49 -1.43 -7.27
C ASP A 8 -11.11 -0.99 -5.83
N HIS A 9 -11.88 -0.08 -5.23
CA HIS A 9 -11.62 0.37 -3.87
C HIS A 9 -11.93 -0.75 -2.85
N PRO A 10 -11.21 -0.80 -1.71
CA PRO A 10 -11.58 -1.71 -0.65
C PRO A 10 -12.98 -1.36 -0.13
N SER A 11 -13.89 -2.34 -0.08
CA SER A 11 -15.28 -2.14 0.34
C SER A 11 -15.40 -1.71 1.80
N HIS A 12 -14.34 -1.87 2.58
CA HIS A 12 -14.23 -1.49 3.99
C HIS A 12 -12.84 -0.89 4.26
N PRO A 13 -12.72 0.06 5.21
CA PRO A 13 -11.41 0.57 5.63
C PRO A 13 -10.57 -0.58 6.21
N LEU A 14 -9.42 -0.83 5.60
CA LEU A 14 -8.47 -1.84 6.06
C LEU A 14 -7.62 -1.28 7.21
N PRO A 15 -7.20 -2.09 8.20
CA PRO A 15 -6.18 -1.66 9.14
C PRO A 15 -4.82 -1.51 8.44
N PRO A 16 -3.89 -0.69 8.98
CA PRO A 16 -2.58 -0.45 8.36
C PRO A 16 -1.78 -1.73 8.07
N SER A 17 -1.86 -2.75 8.94
CA SER A 17 -1.20 -4.03 8.73
C SER A 17 -1.71 -4.77 7.49
N ASP A 18 -3.02 -4.77 7.26
CA ASP A 18 -3.63 -5.41 6.09
C ASP A 18 -3.35 -4.61 4.82
N MET A 19 -3.32 -3.27 4.90
CA MET A 19 -2.91 -2.42 3.77
C MET A 19 -1.50 -2.78 3.29
N HIS A 20 -0.54 -2.98 4.20
CA HIS A 20 0.79 -3.44 3.82
C HIS A 20 0.78 -4.85 3.22
N ALA A 21 -0.05 -5.76 3.72
CA ALA A 21 -0.18 -7.10 3.15
C ALA A 21 -0.73 -7.06 1.72
N VAL A 22 -1.70 -6.18 1.44
CA VAL A 22 -2.23 -5.94 0.09
C VAL A 22 -1.15 -5.35 -0.81
N ILE A 23 -0.40 -4.34 -0.35
CA ILE A 23 0.67 -3.71 -1.13
C ILE A 23 1.79 -4.70 -1.47
N ASN A 24 2.17 -5.56 -0.54
CA ASN A 24 3.23 -6.55 -0.74
C ASN A 24 2.74 -7.88 -1.37
N SER A 25 1.46 -7.98 -1.69
CA SER A 25 0.89 -9.18 -2.31
C SER A 25 1.42 -9.35 -3.74
N SER A 26 1.68 -10.60 -4.13
CA SER A 26 2.09 -10.94 -5.50
C SER A 26 1.05 -10.55 -6.56
N VAL A 27 -0.21 -10.39 -6.16
CA VAL A 27 -1.31 -9.90 -7.01
C VAL A 27 -1.06 -8.47 -7.49
N HIS A 28 -0.40 -7.65 -6.66
CA HIS A 28 -0.11 -6.26 -6.96
C HIS A 28 1.36 -6.01 -7.26
N ALA A 29 2.14 -7.06 -7.56
CA ALA A 29 3.58 -6.95 -7.79
C ALA A 29 3.99 -5.96 -8.91
N HIS A 30 3.10 -5.73 -9.88
CA HIS A 30 3.30 -4.77 -10.97
C HIS A 30 2.40 -3.54 -10.87
N CYS A 31 1.62 -3.43 -9.79
CA CYS A 31 0.76 -2.28 -9.55
C CYS A 31 1.57 -1.14 -8.94
N THR A 32 1.28 0.08 -9.36
CA THR A 32 1.84 1.30 -8.77
C THR A 32 0.73 2.13 -8.14
N PHE A 33 1.13 3.12 -7.34
CA PHE A 33 0.22 4.12 -6.77
C PHE A 33 -0.67 4.79 -7.84
N GLU A 34 -0.14 4.98 -9.04
CA GLU A 34 -0.85 5.63 -10.14
C GLU A 34 -1.77 4.67 -10.92
N THR A 35 -1.45 3.38 -10.97
CA THR A 35 -2.09 2.42 -11.89
C THR A 35 -3.10 1.47 -11.24
N CYS A 36 -3.17 1.44 -9.90
CA CYS A 36 -4.09 0.57 -9.17
C CYS A 36 -4.84 1.35 -8.09
N ALA A 37 -6.17 1.41 -8.17
CA ALA A 37 -6.97 2.17 -7.20
C ALA A 37 -6.93 1.53 -5.81
N MET A 38 -6.81 0.21 -5.70
CA MET A 38 -6.58 -0.50 -4.43
C MET A 38 -5.28 -0.05 -3.76
N ILE A 39 -4.17 -0.08 -4.50
CA ILE A 39 -2.86 0.37 -4.00
C ILE A 39 -2.88 1.85 -3.64
N ARG A 40 -3.52 2.68 -4.48
CA ARG A 40 -3.70 4.10 -4.20
C ARG A 40 -4.47 4.34 -2.91
N ALA A 41 -5.58 3.62 -2.70
CA ALA A 41 -6.39 3.74 -1.50
C ALA A 41 -5.60 3.34 -0.25
N CYS A 42 -4.91 2.19 -0.29
CA CYS A 42 -4.07 1.73 0.81
C CYS A 42 -3.00 2.76 1.18
N TRP A 43 -2.25 3.26 0.19
CA TRP A 43 -1.23 4.27 0.43
C TRP A 43 -1.80 5.61 0.89
N THR A 44 -2.93 6.05 0.35
CA THR A 44 -3.58 7.31 0.77
C THR A 44 -3.89 7.27 2.26
N THR A 45 -4.52 6.18 2.72
CA THR A 45 -4.85 6.03 4.13
C THR A 45 -3.60 5.84 5.01
N LEU A 46 -2.58 5.11 4.54
CA LEU A 46 -1.30 5.03 5.26
C LEU A 46 -0.64 6.41 5.42
N ILE A 47 -0.69 7.26 4.39
CA ILE A 47 -0.16 8.63 4.45
C ILE A 47 -0.95 9.48 5.46
N GLU A 48 -2.27 9.33 5.52
CA GLU A 48 -3.09 9.97 6.56
C GLU A 48 -2.70 9.53 7.98
N PHE A 49 -2.24 8.30 8.14
CA PHE A 49 -1.67 7.79 9.39
C PHE A 49 -0.21 8.22 9.64
N GLY A 50 0.40 9.00 8.74
CA GLY A 50 1.75 9.53 8.85
C GLY A 50 2.83 8.68 8.20
N HIS A 51 2.47 7.62 7.46
CA HIS A 51 3.44 6.83 6.70
C HIS A 51 3.98 7.66 5.51
N PRO A 52 5.24 7.45 5.09
CA PRO A 52 5.79 8.12 3.93
C PRO A 52 5.08 7.65 2.64
N HIS A 53 5.06 8.52 1.63
CA HIS A 53 4.58 8.16 0.29
C HIS A 53 5.51 7.10 -0.33
N PRO A 54 5.02 6.17 -1.18
CA PRO A 54 5.87 5.12 -1.78
C PRO A 54 7.04 5.64 -2.62
N SER A 55 6.94 6.87 -3.12
CA SER A 55 8.02 7.55 -3.86
C SER A 55 9.00 8.32 -2.96
N ASP A 56 8.70 8.44 -1.67
CA ASP A 56 9.52 9.17 -0.70
C ASP A 56 10.54 8.20 -0.06
N PRO A 57 11.83 8.56 0.03
CA PRO A 57 12.79 7.80 0.83
C PRO A 57 12.48 7.99 2.33
N PRO A 58 12.59 6.95 3.18
CA PRO A 58 13.46 5.78 3.00
C PRO A 58 12.74 4.55 2.44
N GLU A 59 13.54 3.60 1.93
CA GLU A 59 13.11 2.26 1.46
C GLU A 59 12.32 1.46 2.51
N GLN A 60 12.34 1.90 3.78
CA GLN A 60 11.61 1.31 4.89
C GLN A 60 10.77 2.36 5.61
N CYS A 61 9.51 2.02 5.87
CA CYS A 61 8.62 2.89 6.61
C CYS A 61 9.06 2.98 8.09
N PRO A 62 9.39 4.18 8.60
CA PRO A 62 9.86 4.34 9.98
C PRO A 62 8.78 4.03 11.03
N ILE A 63 7.51 4.04 10.64
CA ILE A 63 6.38 3.67 11.51
C ILE A 63 6.27 2.14 11.64
N CYS A 64 6.48 1.41 10.54
CA CYS A 64 6.40 -0.06 10.51
C CYS A 64 7.67 -0.72 11.03
N SER A 65 8.81 -0.06 10.84
CA SER A 65 10.12 -0.50 11.30
C SER A 65 10.70 0.63 12.14
N PRO A 66 10.16 0.87 13.35
CA PRO A 66 10.84 1.76 14.29
C PRO A 66 12.21 1.13 14.52
N ALA A 67 13.27 1.85 14.18
CA ALA A 67 14.64 1.37 14.37
C ALA A 67 14.73 0.81 15.80
N GLN A 68 14.88 -0.52 15.91
CA GLN A 68 15.12 -1.15 17.20
C GLN A 68 16.40 -0.53 17.72
N THR A 69 16.25 0.33 18.72
CA THR A 69 17.35 1.03 19.39
C THR A 69 17.99 0.09 20.39
#